data_AF-A0A2P5Y5D4-F1
#
_entry.id   AF-A0A2P5Y5D4-F1
#
_cell.length_a   1.000
_cell.length_b   1.000
_cell.length_c   1.000
_cell.angle_alpha   90.00
_cell.angle_beta   90.00
_cell.angle_gamma   90.00
#
_symmetry.space_group_name_H-M   'P 1'
#
loop_
_entity.id
_entity.type
_entity.pdbx_description
1 polymer ?
#
loop_
_entity_poly.entity_id
_entity_poly.type
_entity_poly.pdbx_seq_one_letter_code
_entity_poly.pdbx_strand_id
1 'polypeptide(L)'
;MRLFITLVIKDFASGEIKQASSLFDCDVKLEDYLLKNYYKTASFIAASTKGAAIFSGADRSVAEQMYEYGKNLGLSFQVVDDILDFTQSAEVEACTNIEQLS
;
A
#
# COMPACT_ATOMS: atom_id res chain seq x y z
N MET A 1 -16.82 -14.65 0.24
CA MET A 1 -16.68 -13.30 -0.38
C MET A 1 -17.04 -12.16 0.58
N ARG A 2 -18.18 -12.20 1.31
CA ARG A 2 -18.58 -11.13 2.26
C ARG A 2 -17.57 -10.86 3.39
N LEU A 3 -16.90 -11.88 3.91
CA LEU A 3 -15.83 -11.73 4.92
C LEU A 3 -14.55 -11.06 4.37
N PHE A 4 -14.34 -11.11 3.06
CA PHE A 4 -13.09 -10.68 2.42
C PHE A 4 -13.00 -9.15 2.33
N ILE A 5 -14.08 -8.52 1.91
CA ILE A 5 -14.21 -7.04 1.85
C ILE A 5 -14.11 -6.43 3.25
N THR A 6 -14.73 -7.06 4.25
CA THR A 6 -14.68 -6.56 5.64
C THR A 6 -13.26 -6.57 6.20
N LEU A 7 -12.45 -7.59 5.86
CA LEU A 7 -11.07 -7.67 6.30
C LEU A 7 -10.22 -6.55 5.69
N VAL A 8 -10.37 -6.31 4.39
CA VAL A 8 -9.65 -5.26 3.66
C VAL A 8 -9.99 -3.87 4.20
N ILE A 9 -11.27 -3.58 4.42
CA ILE A 9 -11.70 -2.28 4.97
C ILE A 9 -11.19 -2.10 6.41
N LYS A 10 -11.17 -3.17 7.21
CA LYS A 10 -10.62 -3.13 8.57
C LYS A 10 -9.12 -2.84 8.57
N ASP A 11 -8.38 -3.50 7.69
CA ASP A 11 -6.94 -3.33 7.53
C ASP A 11 -6.61 -1.91 7.08
N PHE A 12 -7.35 -1.39 6.10
CA PHE A 12 -7.24 -0.01 5.63
C PHE A 12 -7.52 1.01 6.75
N ALA A 13 -8.67 0.88 7.44
CA ALA A 13 -9.04 1.79 8.53
C ALA A 13 -8.02 1.77 9.67
N SER A 14 -7.46 0.60 9.99
CA SER A 14 -6.42 0.47 11.02
C SER A 14 -5.11 1.16 10.60
N GLY A 15 -4.76 1.11 9.31
CA GLY A 15 -3.61 1.83 8.74
C GLY A 15 -3.72 3.35 8.88
N GLU A 16 -4.89 3.91 8.56
CA GLU A 16 -5.16 5.35 8.67
C GLU A 16 -5.19 5.82 10.14
N ILE A 17 -5.73 5.02 11.06
CA ILE A 17 -5.69 5.32 12.51
C ILE A 17 -4.25 5.31 13.03
N LYS A 18 -3.42 4.35 12.61
CA LYS A 18 -1.99 4.29 12.97
C LYS A 18 -1.23 5.51 12.42
N GLN A 19 -1.60 6.00 11.23
CA GLN A 19 -1.05 7.23 10.66
C GLN A 19 -1.43 8.47 11.49
N ALA A 20 -2.69 8.61 11.88
CA ALA A 20 -3.13 9.73 12.72
C ALA A 20 -2.44 9.73 14.11
N SER A 21 -2.15 8.54 14.65
CA SER A 21 -1.49 8.40 15.96
C SER A 21 0.03 8.59 15.93
N SER A 22 0.68 8.57 14.77
CA SER A 22 2.15 8.68 14.61
C SER A 22 2.61 10.05 14.11
N LEU A 23 1.71 11.05 14.07
CA LEU A 23 1.96 12.39 13.52
C LEU A 23 3.08 13.20 14.21
N PHE A 24 3.73 12.67 15.25
CA PHE A 24 4.74 13.37 16.06
C PHE A 24 6.02 12.56 16.32
N ASP A 25 6.22 11.44 15.62
CA ASP A 25 7.43 10.61 15.79
C ASP A 25 8.31 10.71 14.53
N CYS A 26 9.43 11.45 14.63
CA CYS A 26 10.35 11.67 13.52
C CYS A 26 11.28 10.47 13.24
N ASP A 27 11.22 9.41 14.04
CA ASP A 27 12.06 8.21 13.94
C ASP A 27 11.28 7.04 13.32
N VAL A 28 10.70 7.26 12.13
CA VAL A 28 9.93 6.23 11.42
C VAL A 28 10.87 5.13 10.93
N LYS A 29 10.77 3.95 11.55
CA LYS A 29 11.54 2.76 11.14
C LYS A 29 11.01 2.22 9.81
N LEU A 30 11.90 1.67 8.99
CA LEU A 30 11.55 1.03 7.72
C LEU A 30 10.49 -0.08 7.89
N GLU A 31 10.52 -0.80 9.00
CA GLU A 31 9.53 -1.83 9.33
C GLU A 31 8.12 -1.24 9.52
N ASP A 32 7.99 -0.07 10.15
CA ASP A 32 6.71 0.62 10.32
C ASP A 32 6.18 1.16 8.99
N TYR A 33 7.08 1.65 8.13
CA TYR A 33 6.75 2.05 6.75
C TYR A 33 6.24 0.86 5.92
N LEU A 34 6.94 -0.27 5.93
CA LEU A 34 6.54 -1.48 5.20
C LEU A 34 5.22 -2.04 5.74
N LEU A 35 5.03 -2.02 7.06
CA LEU A 35 3.78 -2.47 7.68
C LEU A 35 2.60 -1.56 7.32
N LYS A 36 2.82 -0.23 7.29
CA LYS A 36 1.83 0.74 6.84
C LYS A 36 1.41 0.48 5.38
N ASN A 37 2.39 0.37 4.49
CA ASN A 37 2.15 0.15 3.06
C ASN A 37 1.47 -1.20 2.80
N TYR A 38 1.80 -2.20 3.63
CA TYR A 38 1.11 -3.48 3.60
C TYR A 38 -0.39 -3.35 3.89
N TYR A 39 -0.78 -2.68 4.97
CA TYR A 39 -2.19 -2.56 5.34
C TYR A 39 -3.03 -1.73 4.37
N LYS A 40 -2.40 -0.76 3.69
CA LYS A 40 -3.11 0.17 2.79
C LYS A 40 -3.45 -0.46 1.44
N THR A 41 -2.49 -1.15 0.83
CA THR A 41 -2.59 -1.55 -0.57
C THR A 41 -2.19 -3.01 -0.79
N ALA A 42 -1.11 -3.46 -0.16
CA ALA A 42 -0.57 -4.79 -0.44
C ALA A 42 -1.43 -5.94 0.10
N SER A 43 -2.10 -5.74 1.23
CA SER A 43 -3.05 -6.70 1.83
C SER A 43 -4.20 -7.01 0.88
N PHE A 44 -4.73 -5.99 0.20
CA PHE A 44 -5.80 -6.15 -0.78
C PHE A 44 -5.36 -6.93 -2.02
N ILE A 45 -4.18 -6.60 -2.57
CA ILE A 45 -3.63 -7.28 -3.74
C ILE A 45 -3.29 -8.74 -3.41
N ALA A 46 -2.64 -8.99 -2.27
CA ALA A 46 -2.34 -10.34 -1.77
C ALA A 46 -3.59 -11.19 -1.59
N ALA A 47 -4.63 -10.61 -1.01
CA ALA A 47 -5.89 -11.30 -0.79
C ALA A 47 -6.59 -11.60 -2.14
N SER A 48 -6.57 -10.66 -3.08
CA SER A 48 -7.13 -10.81 -4.43
C SER A 48 -6.45 -11.93 -5.22
N THR A 49 -5.12 -11.98 -5.26
CA THR A 49 -4.36 -13.02 -5.97
C THR A 49 -4.56 -14.40 -5.35
N LYS A 50 -4.58 -14.50 -4.02
CA LYS A 50 -4.93 -15.75 -3.30
C LYS A 50 -6.35 -16.20 -3.62
N GLY A 51 -7.31 -15.27 -3.63
CA GLY A 51 -8.71 -15.55 -3.96
C GLY A 51 -8.88 -16.08 -5.37
N ALA A 52 -8.18 -15.51 -6.35
CA ALA A 52 -8.18 -15.97 -7.73
C ALA A 52 -7.60 -17.39 -7.86
N ALA A 53 -6.48 -17.68 -7.18
CA ALA A 53 -5.88 -19.01 -7.16
C ALA A 53 -6.84 -20.06 -6.57
N ILE A 54 -7.48 -19.76 -5.45
CA ILE A 54 -8.49 -20.65 -4.84
C ILE A 54 -9.66 -20.88 -5.80
N PHE A 55 -10.16 -19.83 -6.45
CA PHE A 55 -11.28 -19.93 -7.38
C PHE A 55 -10.95 -20.75 -8.63
N SER A 56 -9.69 -20.71 -9.08
CA SER A 56 -9.20 -21.53 -10.21
C SER A 56 -9.03 -23.02 -9.87
N GLY A 57 -9.24 -23.42 -8.60
CA GLY A 57 -9.03 -24.78 -8.13
C GLY A 57 -7.55 -25.14 -7.93
N ALA A 58 -6.67 -24.14 -7.83
CA ALA A 58 -5.25 -24.37 -7.59
C ALA A 58 -5.00 -24.94 -6.18
N ASP A 59 -3.92 -25.71 -6.05
CA ASP A 59 -3.52 -26.27 -4.77
C ASP A 59 -3.25 -25.21 -3.72
N ARG A 60 -3.45 -25.57 -2.45
CA ARG A 60 -3.23 -24.67 -1.30
C ARG A 60 -1.82 -24.05 -1.30
N SER A 61 -0.81 -24.81 -1.70
CA SER A 61 0.56 -24.29 -1.83
C SER A 61 0.66 -23.17 -2.88
N VAL A 62 0.00 -23.33 -4.01
CA VAL A 62 -0.04 -22.31 -5.08
C VAL A 62 -0.82 -21.09 -4.63
N ALA A 63 -1.93 -21.26 -3.92
CA ALA A 63 -2.69 -20.15 -3.36
C ALA A 63 -1.86 -19.33 -2.35
N GLU A 64 -1.03 -19.98 -1.54
CA GLU A 64 -0.14 -19.28 -0.60
C GLU A 64 1.01 -18.57 -1.32
N GLN A 65 1.60 -19.19 -2.33
CA GLN A 65 2.58 -18.52 -3.20
C GLN A 65 1.97 -17.29 -3.90
N MET A 66 0.71 -17.38 -4.30
CA MET A 66 0.00 -16.27 -4.93
C MET A 66 -0.31 -15.14 -3.97
N TYR A 67 -0.56 -15.44 -2.69
CA TYR A 67 -0.66 -14.45 -1.64
C TYR A 67 0.66 -13.68 -1.48
N GLU A 68 1.77 -14.39 -1.34
CA GLU A 68 3.10 -13.79 -1.19
C GLU A 68 3.49 -12.97 -2.41
N TYR A 69 3.17 -13.45 -3.62
CA TYR A 69 3.33 -12.68 -4.85
C TYR A 69 2.55 -11.36 -4.81
N GLY A 70 1.25 -11.41 -4.48
CA GLY A 70 0.42 -10.21 -4.44
C GLY A 70 0.85 -9.21 -3.36
N LYS A 71 1.35 -9.71 -2.22
CA LYS A 71 1.93 -8.89 -1.16
C LYS A 71 3.16 -8.13 -1.64
N ASN A 72 4.11 -8.83 -2.25
CA ASN A 72 5.34 -8.21 -2.73
C ASN A 72 5.05 -7.22 -3.86
N LEU A 73 4.14 -7.58 -4.79
CA LEU A 73 3.70 -6.70 -5.86
C LEU A 73 3.09 -5.40 -5.32
N GLY A 74 2.19 -5.50 -4.34
CA GLY A 74 1.55 -4.32 -3.74
C GLY A 74 2.52 -3.42 -2.96
N LEU A 75 3.50 -4.01 -2.27
CA LEU A 75 4.56 -3.25 -1.61
C LEU A 75 5.43 -2.52 -2.64
N SER A 76 5.86 -3.19 -3.71
CA SER A 76 6.63 -2.57 -4.79
C SER A 76 5.87 -1.44 -5.47
N PHE A 77 4.57 -1.61 -5.69
CA PHE A 77 3.72 -0.56 -6.26
C PHE A 77 3.71 0.69 -5.38
N GLN A 78 3.54 0.53 -4.06
CA GLN A 78 3.53 1.66 -3.14
C GLN A 78 4.88 2.38 -3.03
N VAL A 79 6.00 1.64 -3.12
CA VAL A 79 7.33 2.28 -3.18
C VAL A 79 7.47 3.17 -4.42
N VAL A 80 6.98 2.72 -5.57
CA VAL A 80 7.00 3.53 -6.80
C VAL A 80 6.07 4.73 -6.69
N ASP A 81 4.87 4.55 -6.17
CA ASP A 81 3.87 5.60 -5.93
C ASP A 81 4.44 6.71 -5.01
N ASP A 82 5.09 6.32 -3.91
CA ASP A 82 5.73 7.27 -2.99
C ASP A 82 6.88 8.04 -3.68
N ILE A 83 7.69 7.37 -4.53
CA ILE A 83 8.74 8.04 -5.33
C ILE A 83 8.13 9.04 -6.33
N LEU A 84 7.01 8.67 -6.97
CA LEU A 84 6.30 9.55 -7.88
C LEU A 84 5.74 10.78 -7.16
N ASP A 85 5.17 10.60 -5.96
CA ASP A 85 4.69 11.72 -5.13
C ASP A 85 5.84 12.69 -4.75
N PHE A 86 7.03 12.16 -4.41
CA PHE A 86 8.20 13.00 -4.13
C PHE A 86 8.69 13.77 -5.37
N THR A 87 8.69 13.13 -6.53
CA THR A 87 9.22 13.73 -7.77
C THR A 87 8.24 14.71 -8.42
N GLN A 88 6.93 14.45 -8.35
CA GLN A 88 5.91 15.40 -8.81
C GLN A 88 5.82 16.65 -7.92
N SER A 89 6.05 16.51 -6.62
CA SER A 89 6.14 17.66 -5.71
C SER A 89 7.28 18.62 -6.10
N ALA A 90 8.39 18.10 -6.63
CA ALA A 90 9.52 18.92 -7.08
C ALA A 90 9.24 19.67 -8.40
N GLU A 91 8.41 19.13 -9.30
CA GLU A 91 8.00 19.84 -10.53
C GLU A 91 6.88 20.86 -10.27
N VAL A 92 5.98 20.59 -9.32
CA VAL A 92 4.89 21.53 -8.97
C VAL A 92 5.42 22.75 -8.20
N GLU A 93 6.43 22.60 -7.34
CA GLU A 93 7.12 23.76 -6.73
C GLU A 93 7.88 24.62 -7.75
N ALA A 94 8.33 24.04 -8.87
CA ALA A 94 8.94 24.82 -9.94
C ALA A 94 7.90 25.69 -10.68
N CYS A 95 6.67 25.18 -10.86
CA CYS A 95 5.58 25.95 -11.47
C CYS A 95 5.02 27.06 -10.57
N THR A 96 4.96 26.89 -9.25
CA THR A 96 4.46 27.94 -8.34
C THR A 96 5.44 29.10 -8.14
N ASN A 97 6.74 28.89 -8.34
CA ASN A 97 7.75 29.95 -8.21
C ASN A 97 7.86 30.86 -9.43
N ILE A 98 7.30 30.49 -10.59
CA ILE A 98 7.34 31.32 -11.81
C ILE A 98 6.16 32.31 -11.88
N GLU A 99 5.02 32.00 -11.25
CA GLU A 99 3.86 32.91 -11.24
C GLU A 99 3.93 34.04 -10.18
N GLN A 100 4.99 34.10 -9.35
CA GLN A 100 5.21 35.22 -8.41
C GLN A 100 6.22 36.28 -8.91
N LEU A 101 6.79 36.11 -10.11
CA LEU A 101 7.62 37.12 -10.79
C LEU A 101 7.00 37.53 -12.13
N SER A 102 5.81 38.14 -12.09
CA SER A 102 5.30 39.02 -13.15
C SER A 102 4.44 40.13 -12.57
#